data_AF-A0AAD6J3X7-F1
#
_entry.id   AF-A0AAD6J3X7-F1
#
_cell.length_a   1.000
_cell.length_b   1.000
_cell.length_c   1.000
_cell.angle_alpha   90.00
_cell.angle_beta   90.00
_cell.angle_gamma   90.00
#
_symmetry.space_group_name_H-M   'P 1'
#
loop_
_entity.id
_entity.type
_entity.pdbx_description
1 polymer ?
#
loop_
_entity_poly.entity_id
_entity_poly.type
_entity_poly.pdbx_seq_one_letter_code
_entity_poly.pdbx_strand_id
1 'polypeptide(L)'
;MKVTAAALFLIAQFSGAMAAAVSADAAECGSLGVLDTKNVRAGADLSKLRKCSGHPMGRDRDLEHALLGPLISADSEAAQNAAPLDARSVIPALSGRGANACWFGASYGCSKNFCWRNCGPNGQWCWTATNSGSGEWIGCNAASQCADLNAACGKDCKKDDKSCGCSC
;
A
#
# COMPACT_ATOMS: atom_id res chain seq x y z
N MET A 1 20.02 -28.98 -71.08
CA MET A 1 18.96 -28.02 -70.69
C MET A 1 18.16 -28.62 -69.53
N LYS A 2 17.96 -27.87 -68.43
CA LYS A 2 16.76 -27.85 -67.55
C LYS A 2 16.47 -29.12 -66.70
N VAL A 3 16.14 -29.12 -65.40
CA VAL A 3 16.01 -28.11 -64.32
C VAL A 3 16.21 -28.88 -62.99
N THR A 4 16.90 -28.27 -62.03
CA THR A 4 17.01 -28.66 -60.61
C THR A 4 15.74 -28.28 -59.84
N ALA A 5 15.24 -29.14 -58.95
CA ALA A 5 14.17 -28.79 -58.00
C ALA A 5 14.57 -29.23 -56.58
N ALA A 6 15.21 -28.32 -55.84
CA ALA A 6 15.40 -28.44 -54.40
C ALA A 6 14.20 -27.79 -53.70
N ALA A 7 13.48 -28.56 -52.89
CA ALA A 7 12.40 -28.06 -52.06
C ALA A 7 12.98 -27.20 -50.92
N LEU A 8 12.73 -25.89 -50.98
CA LEU A 8 13.06 -24.93 -49.93
C LEU A 8 12.08 -25.08 -48.76
N PHE A 9 12.62 -25.45 -47.59
CA PHE A 9 11.90 -25.46 -46.32
C PHE A 9 11.53 -24.03 -45.88
N LEU A 10 10.25 -23.84 -45.59
CA LEU A 10 9.68 -22.72 -44.85
C LEU A 10 10.22 -22.70 -43.42
N ILE A 11 10.86 -21.60 -43.00
CA ILE A 11 10.85 -21.19 -41.59
C ILE A 11 10.55 -19.69 -41.57
N ALA A 12 9.31 -19.37 -41.20
CA ALA A 12 8.88 -18.02 -40.87
C ALA A 12 9.64 -17.58 -39.61
N GLN A 13 10.57 -16.64 -39.76
CA GLN A 13 11.24 -16.04 -38.61
C GLN A 13 10.28 -15.08 -37.92
N PHE A 14 9.84 -15.48 -36.73
CA PHE A 14 9.05 -14.73 -35.78
C PHE A 14 9.69 -13.35 -35.55
N SER A 15 9.16 -12.31 -36.20
CA SER A 15 9.61 -10.94 -36.00
C SER A 15 8.69 -10.25 -35.00
N GLY A 16 9.24 -9.93 -33.83
CA GLY A 16 8.72 -8.87 -32.96
C GLY A 16 7.85 -9.33 -31.79
N ALA A 17 8.48 -9.61 -30.66
CA ALA A 17 7.84 -9.50 -29.35
C ALA A 17 8.83 -8.91 -28.33
N MET A 18 9.08 -7.61 -28.43
CA MET A 18 9.76 -6.84 -27.37
C MET A 18 8.90 -5.62 -27.02
N ALA A 19 7.71 -5.87 -26.46
CA ALA A 19 6.86 -4.83 -25.87
C ALA A 19 5.91 -5.37 -24.77
N ALA A 20 6.15 -6.56 -24.22
CA ALA A 20 5.19 -7.26 -23.35
C ALA A 20 5.46 -7.13 -21.84
N ALA A 21 6.47 -6.38 -21.40
CA ALA A 21 6.75 -6.23 -19.97
C ALA A 21 5.82 -5.21 -19.27
N VAL A 22 5.14 -4.32 -20.01
CA VAL A 22 4.29 -3.26 -19.42
C VAL A 22 2.80 -3.69 -19.31
N SER A 23 2.37 -4.73 -20.02
CA SER A 23 0.96 -5.17 -20.01
C SER A 23 0.65 -6.27 -18.99
N ALA A 24 1.59 -7.17 -18.70
CA ALA A 24 1.37 -8.26 -17.72
C ALA A 24 1.20 -7.72 -16.29
N ASP A 25 2.12 -6.85 -15.85
CA ASP A 25 2.04 -6.28 -14.50
C ASP A 25 0.83 -5.35 -14.32
N ALA A 26 0.43 -4.62 -15.38
CA ALA A 26 -0.77 -3.80 -15.35
C ALA A 26 -2.06 -4.63 -15.26
N ALA A 27 -2.11 -5.77 -15.95
CA ALA A 27 -3.23 -6.71 -15.86
C ALA A 27 -3.30 -7.37 -14.47
N GLU A 28 -2.16 -7.71 -13.87
CA GLU A 28 -2.09 -8.30 -12.53
C GLU A 28 -2.46 -7.31 -11.42
N CYS A 29 -1.99 -6.07 -11.52
CA CYS A 29 -2.24 -5.06 -10.49
C CYS A 29 -3.61 -4.38 -10.62
N GLY A 30 -4.20 -4.34 -11.80
CA GLY A 30 -5.53 -3.76 -12.03
C GLY A 30 -5.68 -2.35 -11.42
N SER A 31 -6.64 -2.20 -10.51
CA SER A 31 -6.91 -0.93 -9.82
C SER A 31 -5.80 -0.49 -8.86
N LEU A 32 -4.99 -1.43 -8.33
CA LEU A 32 -3.88 -1.13 -7.43
C LEU A 32 -2.74 -0.38 -8.12
N GLY A 33 -2.68 -0.42 -9.46
CA GLY A 33 -1.61 0.17 -10.26
C GLY A 33 -0.26 -0.52 -10.08
N VAL A 34 0.60 -0.42 -11.09
CA VAL A 34 1.97 -0.93 -11.05
C VAL A 34 2.87 0.06 -10.30
N LEU A 35 3.78 -0.45 -9.47
CA LEU A 35 4.76 0.38 -8.76
C LEU A 35 5.73 1.03 -9.75
N ASP A 36 5.89 2.35 -9.68
CA ASP A 36 6.85 3.07 -10.51
C ASP A 36 8.27 2.99 -9.91
N THR A 37 9.05 2.04 -10.42
CA THR A 37 10.43 1.78 -9.97
C THR A 37 11.40 2.91 -10.31
N LYS A 38 11.05 3.85 -11.19
CA LYS A 38 11.92 4.99 -11.55
C LYS A 38 12.01 6.04 -10.44
N ASN A 39 10.99 6.09 -9.58
CA ASN A 39 10.88 7.05 -8.48
C ASN A 39 11.26 6.45 -7.12
N VAL A 40 11.54 5.15 -7.06
CA VAL A 40 12.05 4.50 -5.85
C VAL A 40 13.48 4.97 -5.61
N ARG A 41 13.75 5.48 -4.40
CA ARG A 41 15.03 6.09 -4.00
C ARG A 41 16.24 5.26 -4.47
N ALA A 42 17.21 5.92 -5.11
CA ALA A 42 18.46 5.30 -5.56
C ALA A 42 19.13 4.51 -4.42
N GLY A 43 19.35 3.20 -4.61
CA GLY A 43 19.90 2.29 -3.62
C GLY A 43 18.91 1.28 -3.02
N ALA A 44 17.62 1.38 -3.34
CA ALA A 44 16.65 0.33 -3.05
C ALA A 44 16.97 -0.95 -3.84
N ASP A 45 16.94 -2.10 -3.17
CA ASP A 45 16.99 -3.40 -3.83
C ASP A 45 15.71 -3.60 -4.64
N LEU A 46 15.81 -3.45 -5.97
CA LEU A 46 14.67 -3.54 -6.88
C LEU A 46 13.98 -4.91 -6.82
N SER A 47 14.72 -5.96 -6.44
CA SER A 47 14.17 -7.32 -6.28
C SER A 47 13.28 -7.47 -5.05
N LYS A 48 13.33 -6.50 -4.12
CA LYS A 48 12.52 -6.46 -2.90
C LYS A 48 11.38 -5.46 -2.98
N LEU A 49 11.15 -4.88 -4.15
CA LEU A 49 10.02 -4.01 -4.39
C LEU A 49 8.77 -4.84 -4.67
N ARG A 50 7.65 -4.38 -4.12
CA ARG A 50 6.36 -4.94 -4.48
C ARG A 50 6.03 -4.60 -5.93
N LYS A 51 5.31 -5.50 -6.60
CA LYS A 51 4.86 -5.28 -7.98
C LYS A 51 3.80 -4.18 -8.08
N CYS A 52 2.79 -4.23 -7.21
CA CYS A 52 1.65 -3.33 -7.25
C CYS A 52 1.83 -2.17 -6.26
N SER A 53 1.45 -0.97 -6.67
CA SER A 53 1.63 0.24 -5.88
C SER A 53 0.70 0.29 -4.66
N GLY A 54 -0.56 -0.11 -4.85
CA GLY A 54 -1.59 -0.16 -3.81
C GLY A 54 -1.53 -1.40 -2.93
N HIS A 55 -2.03 -1.26 -1.70
CA HIS A 55 -2.18 -2.37 -0.76
C HIS A 55 -3.31 -3.30 -1.23
N PRO A 56 -3.17 -4.64 -1.13
CA PRO A 56 -4.21 -5.59 -1.57
C PRO A 56 -5.58 -5.37 -0.92
N MET A 57 -5.60 -4.87 0.33
CA MET A 57 -6.84 -4.55 1.06
C MET A 57 -7.37 -3.13 0.79
N GLY A 58 -6.79 -2.40 -0.16
CA GLY A 58 -7.14 -0.99 -0.42
C GLY A 58 -6.92 -0.11 0.82
N ARG A 59 -7.75 0.92 1.00
CA ARG A 59 -7.72 1.83 2.16
C ARG A 59 -8.61 1.35 3.33
N ASP A 60 -8.77 0.04 3.50
CA ASP A 60 -9.62 -0.55 4.52
C ASP A 60 -8.84 -1.39 5.54
N ARG A 61 -8.47 -0.77 6.67
CA ARG A 61 -7.80 -1.40 7.82
C ARG A 61 -8.75 -1.93 8.90
N ASP A 62 -10.04 -2.10 8.62
CA ASP A 62 -11.03 -2.73 9.51
C ASP A 62 -10.68 -2.68 11.01
N LEU A 63 -11.05 -1.57 11.67
CA LEU A 63 -10.71 -1.33 13.07
C LEU A 63 -11.53 -2.22 14.04
N GLU A 64 -12.64 -2.79 13.59
CA GLU A 64 -13.50 -3.64 14.42
C GLU A 64 -12.80 -4.97 14.77
N HIS A 65 -12.04 -5.51 13.81
CA HIS A 65 -11.29 -6.76 13.96
C HIS A 65 -9.78 -6.56 14.12
N ALA A 66 -9.32 -5.31 14.23
CA ALA A 66 -7.90 -5.01 14.36
C ALA A 66 -7.37 -5.38 15.76
N LEU A 67 -6.17 -5.94 15.80
CA LEU A 67 -5.38 -6.02 17.02
C LEU A 67 -4.65 -4.70 17.19
N LEU A 68 -5.06 -3.93 18.19
CA LEU A 68 -4.56 -2.58 18.43
C LEU A 68 -3.31 -2.61 19.31
N GLY A 69 -2.32 -1.78 18.96
CA GLY A 69 -1.20 -1.50 19.86
C GLY A 69 -1.70 -0.82 21.14
N PRO A 70 -1.00 -0.99 22.26
CA PRO A 70 -1.33 -0.26 23.48
C PRO A 70 -1.28 1.25 23.23
N LEU A 71 -2.29 1.96 23.73
CA LEU A 71 -2.26 3.41 23.83
C LEU A 71 -1.12 3.81 24.77
N ILE A 72 -0.10 4.47 24.23
CA ILE A 72 0.97 5.04 25.07
C ILE A 72 0.54 6.41 25.59
N SER A 73 1.18 6.91 26.65
CA SER A 73 0.86 8.22 27.24
C SER A 73 0.88 9.35 26.20
N ALA A 74 1.77 9.28 25.21
CA ALA A 74 1.82 10.21 24.08
C ALA A 74 0.53 10.18 23.21
N ASP A 75 -0.12 9.02 23.07
CA ASP A 75 -1.39 8.90 22.34
C ASP A 75 -2.54 9.56 23.12
N SER A 76 -2.50 9.45 24.45
CA SER A 76 -3.47 10.10 25.34
C SER A 76 -3.31 11.62 25.34
N GLU A 77 -2.07 12.11 25.35
CA GLU A 77 -1.77 13.55 25.22
C GLU A 77 -2.18 14.10 23.85
N ALA A 78 -1.96 13.36 22.76
CA ALA A 78 -2.42 13.75 21.43
C ALA A 78 -3.96 13.84 21.36
N ALA A 79 -4.67 12.90 22.00
CA ALA A 79 -6.14 12.93 22.08
C ALA A 79 -6.66 14.14 22.90
N GLN A 80 -5.95 14.54 23.95
CA GLN A 80 -6.31 15.71 24.78
C GLN A 80 -6.00 17.05 24.10
N ASN A 81 -4.97 17.10 23.25
CA ASN A 81 -4.54 18.30 22.54
C ASN A 81 -5.13 18.42 21.13
N ALA A 82 -5.85 17.40 20.65
CA ALA A 82 -6.65 17.51 19.43
C ALA A 82 -7.69 18.62 19.63
N ALA A 83 -7.82 19.53 18.64
CA ALA A 83 -8.82 20.58 18.68
C ALA A 83 -10.19 19.96 19.04
N PRO A 84 -10.97 20.58 19.95
CA PRO A 84 -12.23 20.01 20.39
C PRO A 84 -13.04 19.65 19.15
N LEU A 85 -13.32 18.35 18.99
CA LEU A 85 -14.13 17.86 17.89
C LEU A 85 -15.46 18.61 17.99
N ASP A 86 -15.75 19.47 17.00
CA ASP A 86 -17.03 20.17 16.98
C ASP A 86 -18.14 19.11 16.92
N ALA A 87 -19.31 19.36 17.52
CA ALA A 87 -20.39 18.38 17.53
C ALA A 87 -20.84 17.96 16.11
N ARG A 88 -20.48 18.72 15.06
CA ARG A 88 -20.73 18.39 13.66
C ARG A 88 -19.73 17.36 13.09
N SER A 89 -18.56 17.22 13.69
CA SER A 89 -17.48 16.27 13.37
C SER A 89 -17.56 14.99 14.19
N VAL A 90 -18.22 15.03 15.36
CA VAL A 90 -18.49 13.85 16.19
C VAL A 90 -19.56 12.94 15.59
N ILE A 91 -20.60 13.48 14.94
CA ILE A 91 -21.66 12.66 14.33
C ILE A 91 -21.10 11.77 13.19
N PRO A 92 -20.24 12.24 12.26
CA PRO A 92 -19.52 11.38 11.32
C PRO A 92 -18.47 10.47 11.96
N ALA A 93 -17.89 10.87 13.11
CA ALA A 93 -16.96 10.07 13.92
C ALA A 93 -17.66 8.88 14.63
N LEU A 94 -18.97 8.96 14.85
CA LEU A 94 -19.79 7.88 15.39
C LEU A 94 -20.62 7.18 14.30
N SER A 95 -20.83 7.84 13.15
CA SER A 95 -21.55 7.31 11.98
C SER A 95 -20.60 6.65 10.98
N GLY A 96 -19.87 5.63 11.43
CA GLY A 96 -19.56 4.42 10.67
C GLY A 96 -18.75 4.44 9.37
N ARG A 97 -18.40 5.57 8.75
CA ARG A 97 -17.55 5.58 7.52
C ARG A 97 -16.55 6.72 7.40
N GLY A 98 -16.82 7.90 7.97
CA GLY A 98 -15.86 9.02 8.00
C GLY A 98 -14.87 8.93 9.17
N ALA A 99 -15.35 8.47 10.33
CA ALA A 99 -14.58 8.18 11.55
C ALA A 99 -13.43 7.20 11.35
N ASN A 100 -13.70 6.10 10.65
CA ASN A 100 -12.77 4.99 10.47
C ASN A 100 -11.65 5.37 9.49
N ALA A 101 -11.84 6.44 8.73
CA ALA A 101 -10.83 6.97 7.84
C ALA A 101 -9.70 7.63 8.67
N CYS A 102 -10.02 8.48 9.65
CA CYS A 102 -9.09 9.21 10.52
C CYS A 102 -9.36 8.87 11.98
N TRP A 103 -8.61 7.94 12.56
CA TRP A 103 -8.82 7.47 13.92
C TRP A 103 -7.50 7.41 14.69
N PHE A 104 -7.51 7.92 15.93
CA PHE A 104 -6.31 8.14 16.76
C PHE A 104 -6.23 7.22 17.99
N GLY A 105 -7.17 6.30 18.20
CA GLY A 105 -7.22 5.46 19.40
C GLY A 105 -6.18 4.32 19.46
N ALA A 106 -5.23 4.28 18.54
CA ALA A 106 -3.97 3.54 18.66
C ALA A 106 -2.95 4.10 17.66
N SER A 107 -1.67 4.11 18.04
CA SER A 107 -0.56 4.56 17.18
C SER A 107 -0.21 3.57 16.06
N TYR A 108 -0.50 2.29 16.25
CA TYR A 108 -0.31 1.21 15.28
C TYR A 108 -1.25 0.05 15.57
N GLY A 109 -1.36 -0.88 14.62
CA GLY A 109 -2.11 -2.10 14.82
C GLY A 109 -1.90 -3.10 13.69
N CYS A 110 -2.43 -4.29 13.93
CA CYS A 110 -2.53 -5.36 12.96
C CYS A 110 -3.98 -5.48 12.50
N SER A 111 -4.23 -5.36 11.21
CA SER A 111 -5.57 -5.59 10.65
C SER A 111 -5.48 -6.36 9.34
N LYS A 112 -6.39 -7.32 9.15
CA LYS A 112 -6.40 -8.23 7.99
C LYS A 112 -5.03 -8.86 7.73
N ASN A 113 -4.29 -9.16 8.81
CA ASN A 113 -2.93 -9.67 8.82
C ASN A 113 -1.86 -8.72 8.25
N PHE A 114 -2.12 -7.42 8.19
CA PHE A 114 -1.16 -6.40 7.78
C PHE A 114 -1.01 -5.31 8.84
N CYS A 115 0.22 -4.82 8.96
CA CYS A 115 0.55 -3.74 9.88
C CYS A 115 0.15 -2.39 9.30
N TRP A 116 -0.53 -1.59 10.11
CA TRP A 116 -0.82 -0.19 9.85
C TRP A 116 -0.28 0.69 10.98
N ARG A 117 -0.07 1.97 10.69
CA ARG A 117 0.30 2.96 11.70
C ARG A 117 -0.28 4.34 11.44
N ASN A 118 -0.36 5.14 12.49
CA ASN A 118 -0.65 6.56 12.36
C ASN A 118 0.57 7.29 11.80
N CYS A 119 0.30 8.33 11.01
CA CYS A 119 1.30 9.08 10.27
C CYS A 119 1.03 10.59 10.26
N GLY A 120 -0.09 11.04 10.83
CA GLY A 120 -0.44 12.45 10.91
C GLY A 120 -1.19 12.78 12.21
N PRO A 121 -1.31 14.08 12.54
CA PRO A 121 -1.79 14.55 13.84
C PRO A 121 -3.30 14.33 14.07
N ASN A 122 -4.07 14.05 13.02
CA ASN A 122 -5.53 13.90 13.08
C ASN A 122 -5.97 12.44 12.89
N GLY A 123 -5.13 11.47 13.24
CA GLY A 123 -5.43 10.04 13.05
C GLY A 123 -5.29 9.56 11.59
N GLN A 124 -4.60 10.34 10.74
CA GLN A 124 -4.18 9.85 9.44
C GLN A 124 -3.29 8.62 9.62
N TRP A 125 -3.42 7.68 8.71
CA TRP A 125 -2.74 6.40 8.79
C TRP A 125 -2.35 5.86 7.42
N CYS A 126 -1.49 4.85 7.46
CA CYS A 126 -0.97 4.16 6.30
C CYS A 126 -0.78 2.66 6.62
N TRP A 127 -0.90 1.83 5.59
CA TRP A 127 -0.30 0.50 5.60
C TRP A 127 1.21 0.63 5.62
N THR A 128 1.87 -0.31 6.28
CA THR A 128 3.32 -0.29 6.41
C THR A 128 3.98 -1.27 5.47
N ALA A 129 5.12 -0.87 4.94
CA ALA A 129 5.91 -1.65 4.00
C ALA A 129 7.40 -1.56 4.31
N THR A 130 8.11 -2.59 3.90
CA THR A 130 9.57 -2.63 3.95
C THR A 130 10.18 -1.66 2.92
N ASN A 131 11.52 -1.59 2.88
CA ASN A 131 12.27 -0.79 1.90
C ASN A 131 11.80 0.67 1.83
N SER A 132 11.67 1.30 3.01
CA SER A 132 11.20 2.68 3.14
C SER A 132 9.81 2.97 2.54
N GLY A 133 8.95 1.97 2.38
CA GLY A 133 7.57 2.12 1.94
C GLY A 133 7.25 1.55 0.56
N SER A 134 8.27 1.14 -0.22
CA SER A 134 8.09 0.64 -1.59
C SER A 134 8.31 -0.88 -1.71
N GLY A 135 8.69 -1.54 -0.60
CA GLY A 135 8.86 -2.98 -0.56
C GLY A 135 7.58 -3.76 -0.27
N GLU A 136 7.76 -5.02 0.08
CA GLU A 136 6.71 -5.92 0.58
C GLU A 136 5.94 -5.29 1.75
N TRP A 137 4.62 -5.52 1.77
CA TRP A 137 3.74 -5.13 2.88
C TRP A 137 4.07 -5.91 4.13
N ILE A 138 4.11 -5.24 5.28
CA ILE A 138 4.48 -5.89 6.54
C ILE A 138 3.26 -6.64 7.07
N GLY A 139 3.38 -7.97 7.14
CA GLY A 139 2.36 -8.85 7.69
C GLY A 139 2.42 -8.94 9.22
N CYS A 140 1.32 -9.38 9.82
CA CYS A 140 1.22 -9.56 11.27
C CYS A 140 0.13 -10.57 11.65
N ASN A 141 0.26 -11.10 12.87
CA ASN A 141 -0.76 -11.83 13.61
C ASN A 141 -0.96 -11.28 15.03
N ALA A 142 -0.19 -10.26 15.41
CA ALA A 142 -0.29 -9.55 16.69
C ALA A 142 0.06 -8.07 16.51
N ALA A 143 -0.54 -7.20 17.31
CA ALA A 143 -0.27 -5.75 17.25
C ALA A 143 1.19 -5.41 17.55
N SER A 144 1.82 -6.13 18.49
CA SER A 144 3.21 -5.91 18.92
C SER A 144 4.24 -6.07 17.80
N GLN A 145 3.92 -6.84 16.76
CA GLN A 145 4.75 -6.97 15.57
C GLN A 145 4.78 -5.67 14.75
N CYS A 146 3.80 -4.79 14.91
CA CYS A 146 3.75 -3.52 14.17
C CYS A 146 4.40 -2.36 14.93
N ALA A 147 4.93 -2.61 16.14
CA ALA A 147 5.47 -1.58 17.02
C ALA A 147 6.78 -0.98 16.50
N ASP A 148 7.71 -1.80 16.00
CA ASP A 148 8.97 -1.29 15.45
C ASP A 148 9.68 -2.29 14.50
N LEU A 149 9.33 -2.27 13.22
CA LEU A 149 9.92 -3.14 12.19
C LEU A 149 10.35 -2.35 10.94
N ASN A 150 11.21 -1.33 11.06
CA ASN A 150 11.59 -0.52 9.87
C ASN A 150 10.36 -0.03 9.05
N ALA A 151 9.23 0.16 9.74
CA ALA A 151 7.90 0.20 9.16
C ALA A 151 7.59 1.61 8.65
N ALA A 152 7.95 1.86 7.40
CA ALA A 152 7.58 3.07 6.70
C ALA A 152 6.16 2.94 6.14
N CYS A 153 5.43 4.05 6.08
CA CYS A 153 4.19 4.09 5.29
C CYS A 153 4.45 3.64 3.86
N GLY A 154 3.50 2.91 3.28
CA GLY A 154 3.48 2.62 1.86
C GLY A 154 3.72 3.89 1.04
N LYS A 155 4.45 3.82 -0.06
CA LYS A 155 4.67 4.95 -0.98
C LYS A 155 4.26 4.59 -2.39
N ASP A 156 4.26 5.60 -3.25
CA ASP A 156 4.11 5.46 -4.70
C ASP A 156 2.75 4.88 -5.16
N CYS A 157 1.79 4.77 -4.25
CA CYS A 157 0.43 4.38 -4.58
C CYS A 157 -0.34 5.52 -5.25
N LYS A 158 -1.36 5.12 -6.02
CA LYS A 158 -2.37 6.04 -6.51
C LYS A 158 -3.00 6.77 -5.33
N LYS A 159 -2.90 8.10 -5.34
CA LYS A 159 -3.53 8.94 -4.33
C LYS A 159 -5.03 8.88 -4.53
N ASP A 160 -5.76 8.48 -3.49
CA ASP A 160 -7.18 8.80 -3.36
C ASP A 160 -7.29 10.10 -2.55
N ASP A 161 -7.47 11.20 -3.26
CA ASP A 161 -7.52 12.60 -2.82
C ASP A 161 -8.66 12.91 -1.81
N LYS A 162 -9.48 11.92 -1.46
CA LYS A 162 -10.57 12.01 -0.47
C LYS A 162 -10.38 11.15 0.76
N SER A 163 -9.33 10.34 0.82
CA SER A 163 -9.14 9.38 1.91
C SER A 163 -8.28 9.98 3.02
N CYS A 164 -8.75 9.88 4.26
CA CYS A 164 -7.88 10.19 5.39
C CYS A 164 -6.72 9.19 5.41
N GLY A 165 -5.50 9.69 5.22
CA GLY A 165 -4.27 8.91 5.17
C GLY A 165 -3.09 9.77 4.75
N CYS A 166 -1.88 9.37 5.11
CA CYS A 166 -0.68 10.00 4.55
C CYS A 166 -0.19 9.30 3.28
N SER A 167 -0.75 8.13 2.99
CA SER A 167 -0.49 7.31 1.82
C SER A 167 -1.53 6.17 1.73
N CYS A 168 -1.24 5.13 0.93
CA CYS A 168 -1.69 3.77 1.18
C CYS A 168 -1.20 3.32 2.56
#